data_AF-A0A662S7I8-F1
#
_entry.id   AF-A0A662S7I8-F1
#
_cell.length_a   1.000
_cell.length_b   1.000
_cell.length_c   1.000
_cell.angle_alpha   90.00
_cell.angle_beta   90.00
_cell.angle_gamma   90.00
#
_symmetry.space_group_name_H-M   'P 1'
#
loop_
_entity.id
_entity.type
_entity.pdbx_description
1 polymer ?
#
loop_
_entity_poly.entity_id
_entity_poly.type
_entity_poly.pdbx_seq_one_letter_code
_entity_poly.pdbx_strand_id
1 'polypeptide(L)' 'MMSRTTITVSTELKRRLSILKGRKTWEEFLSELLEASLNSKIEELESFLRETAEERDLPFEKIKLGLREEHGTGDG' A
#
# COMPACT_ATOMS: atom_id res chain seq x y z
N MET A 1 -18.31 -8.20 -10.04
CA MET A 1 -18.02 -9.15 -8.95
C MET A 1 -16.54 -9.06 -8.66
N MET A 2 -16.12 -8.86 -7.41
CA MET A 2 -14.70 -8.96 -7.06
C MET A 2 -14.25 -10.41 -7.24
N SER A 3 -13.22 -10.63 -8.05
CA SER A 3 -12.65 -11.96 -8.30
C SER A 3 -11.94 -12.45 -7.04
N ARG A 4 -12.26 -13.65 -6.58
CA ARG A 4 -11.59 -14.29 -5.45
C ARG A 4 -10.40 -15.09 -5.92
N THR A 5 -9.28 -14.92 -5.23
CA THR A 5 -8.04 -15.65 -5.46
C THR A 5 -7.49 -16.22 -4.15
N THR A 6 -6.53 -17.13 -4.24
CA THR A 6 -5.86 -17.73 -3.08
C THR A 6 -4.40 -17.34 -3.08
N ILE A 7 -3.91 -16.87 -1.94
CA ILE A 7 -2.48 -16.66 -1.71
C ILE A 7 -1.96 -17.75 -0.75
N THR A 8 -0.79 -18.30 -1.09
CA THR A 8 -0.11 -19.28 -0.23
C THR A 8 0.93 -18.56 0.61
N VAL A 9 0.93 -18.82 1.92
CA VAL A 9 1.88 -18.27 2.87
C VAL A 9 2.42 -19.37 3.77
N SER A 10 3.57 -19.13 4.40
CA SER A 10 4.07 -20.05 5.42
C SER A 10 3.13 -20.10 6.62
N THR A 11 3.06 -21.26 7.28
CA THR A 11 2.28 -21.46 8.49
C THR A 11 2.64 -20.47 9.60
N GLU A 12 3.93 -20.16 9.73
CA GLU A 12 4.43 -19.20 10.71
C GLU A 12 3.94 -17.77 10.40
N LEU A 13 3.97 -17.36 9.13
CA LEU A 13 3.44 -16.06 8.73
C LEU A 13 1.94 -15.98 9.00
N LYS A 14 1.17 -17.00 8.63
CA LYS A 14 -0.28 -17.07 8.93
C LYS A 14 -0.56 -16.94 10.42
N ARG A 15 0.26 -17.57 11.27
CA ARG A 15 0.13 -17.49 12.73
C ARG A 15 0.35 -16.06 13.23
N ARG A 16 1.42 -15.40 12.79
CA ARG A 16 1.71 -14.00 13.15
C ARG A 16 0.61 -13.05 12.70
N LEU A 17 0.15 -13.20 11.46
CA LEU A 17 -0.97 -12.41 10.93
C LEU A 17 -2.26 -12.66 11.70
N SER A 18 -2.53 -13.90 12.14
CA SER A 18 -3.74 -14.22 12.91
C SER A 18 -3.78 -13.52 14.27
N ILE A 19 -2.62 -13.31 14.91
CA ILE A 19 -2.51 -12.55 16.16
C ILE A 19 -2.93 -11.09 15.92
N LEU A 20 -2.43 -10.48 14.84
CA LEU A 20 -2.71 -9.09 14.48
C LEU A 20 -4.15 -8.87 13.97
N LYS A 21 -4.71 -9.85 13.25
CA LYS A 21 -6.07 -9.83 12.72
C LYS A 21 -7.12 -9.60 13.82
N GLY A 22 -6.91 -10.17 15.00
CA GLY A 22 -7.89 -10.15 16.08
C GLY A 22 -9.25 -10.68 15.62
N ARG A 23 -10.30 -9.88 15.80
CA ARG A 23 -11.70 -10.24 15.48
C ARG A 23 -12.12 -9.99 14.02
N LYS A 24 -11.29 -9.34 13.21
CA LYS A 24 -11.60 -9.00 11.81
C LYS A 24 -11.67 -10.25 10.93
N THR A 25 -12.33 -10.16 9.79
CA THR A 25 -12.18 -11.16 8.72
C THR A 25 -10.78 -11.06 8.08
N TRP A 26 -10.38 -12.09 7.34
CA TRP A 26 -9.10 -12.03 6.61
C TRP A 26 -9.11 -10.94 5.54
N GLU A 27 -10.25 -10.70 4.90
CA GLU A 27 -10.40 -9.68 3.87
C GLU A 27 -10.25 -8.27 4.44
N GLU A 28 -10.98 -7.95 5.53
CA GLU A 28 -10.83 -6.65 6.21
C GLU A 28 -9.40 -6.41 6.68
N PHE A 29 -8.79 -7.40 7.33
CA PHE A 29 -7.44 -7.26 7.85
C PHE A 29 -6.38 -7.10 6.74
N LEU A 30 -6.47 -7.87 5.66
CA LEU A 30 -5.51 -7.77 4.56
C LEU A 30 -5.68 -6.47 3.77
N SER A 31 -6.92 -5.97 3.62
CA SER A 31 -7.17 -4.66 3.02
C SER A 31 -6.58 -3.52 3.85
N GLU A 32 -6.79 -3.52 5.17
CA GLU A 32 -6.18 -2.52 6.05
C GLU A 32 -4.65 -2.61 6.07
N LEU A 33 -4.09 -3.83 6.08
CA LEU A 33 -2.64 -4.04 6.03
C LEU A 33 -2.05 -3.51 4.72
N LEU A 34 -2.76 -3.68 3.60
CA LEU A 34 -2.37 -3.13 2.31
C LEU A 34 -2.40 -1.60 2.34
N GLU A 35 -3.48 -0.99 2.82
CA GLU A 35 -3.60 0.47 2.94
C GLU A 35 -2.50 1.06 3.82
N ALA A 36 -2.22 0.44 4.97
CA ALA A 36 -1.14 0.86 5.86
C ALA A 36 0.24 0.78 5.17
N SER A 37 0.49 -0.28 4.40
CA SER A 37 1.73 -0.46 3.65
C SER A 37 1.88 0.58 2.52
N LEU A 38 0.79 0.87 1.81
CA LEU A 38 0.77 1.92 0.77
C LEU A 38 1.03 3.30 1.37
N ASN A 39 0.36 3.64 2.47
CA ASN A 39 0.56 4.92 3.15
C ASN A 39 1.99 5.06 3.68
N SER A 40 2.54 4.03 4.30
CA SER A 40 3.94 4.05 4.78
C SER A 40 4.94 4.26 3.65
N LYS A 41 4.71 3.66 2.46
CA LYS A 41 5.55 3.89 1.28
C LYS A 41 5.41 5.30 0.72
N ILE A 42 4.21 5.85 0.75
CA ILE A 42 3.98 7.25 0.34
C ILE A 42 4.72 8.18 1.29
N GLU A 43 4.59 7.99 2.60
CA GLU A 43 5.30 8.79 3.60
C GLU A 43 6.83 8.69 3.47
N GLU A 44 7.36 7.48 3.26
CA GLU A 44 8.79 7.27 3.01
C GLU A 44 9.25 8.04 1.77
N LEU A 45 8.49 7.96 0.68
CA LEU A 45 8.80 8.64 -0.56
C LEU A 45 8.67 10.17 -0.42
N GLU A 46 7.65 10.66 0.28
CA GLU A 46 7.49 12.08 0.58
C GLU A 46 8.65 12.61 1.43
N SER A 47 9.11 11.84 2.43
CA SER A 47 10.29 12.19 3.22
C SER A 47 11.54 12.27 2.35
N PHE A 48 11.78 11.25 1.52
CA PHE A 48 12.91 11.23 0.59
C PHE A 48 12.87 12.42 -0.39
N LEU A 49 11.70 12.72 -0.95
CA LEU A 49 11.52 13.84 -1.86
C LEU A 49 11.70 15.20 -1.17
N ARG A 50 11.31 15.33 0.11
CA ARG A 50 11.54 16.54 0.91
C ARG A 50 13.01 16.72 1.26
N GLU A 51 13.69 15.65 1.66
CA GLU A 51 15.13 15.67 2.00
C GLU A 51 16.00 16.00 0.78
N THR A 52 15.61 15.51 -0.40
CA THR A 52 16.31 15.80 -1.66
C THR A 52 15.80 17.07 -2.36
N ALA A 53 14.86 17.83 -1.76
CA ALA A 53 14.28 19.00 -2.40
C ALA A 53 15.28 20.15 -2.59
N GLU A 54 16.24 20.30 -1.68
CA GLU A 54 17.29 21.33 -1.77
C GLU A 54 18.29 21.05 -2.91
N GLU A 55 18.35 19.81 -3.42
CA GLU A 55 19.24 19.40 -4.51
C GLU A 55 18.55 19.43 -5.90
N ARG A 56 17.28 19.85 -5.99
CA ARG A 56 16.48 19.78 -7.22
C ARG A 56 16.20 21.14 -7.84
N ASP A 57 16.35 21.20 -9.18
CA ASP A 57 15.90 22.33 -10.03
C ASP A 57 14.36 22.43 -10.17
N LEU A 58 13.59 21.56 -9.51
CA LEU A 58 12.13 21.49 -9.65
C LEU A 58 11.45 21.46 -8.27
N PRO A 59 10.48 22.36 -8.00
CA PRO A 59 9.79 22.43 -6.71
C PRO A 59 8.89 21.22 -6.47
N PHE A 60 8.90 20.72 -5.23
CA PHE A 60 8.15 19.55 -4.74
C PHE A 60 6.65 19.57 -5.10
N GLU A 61 6.03 20.75 -5.10
CA GLU A 61 4.60 20.96 -5.43
C GLU A 61 4.20 20.47 -6.84
N LYS A 62 5.16 20.26 -7.75
CA LYS A 62 4.91 19.79 -9.12
C LYS A 62 4.98 18.27 -9.27
N ILE A 63 5.36 17.52 -8.23
CA ILE A 63 5.51 16.06 -8.30
C ILE A 63 4.16 15.41 -7.97
N LYS A 64 3.42 14.99 -8.99
CA LYS A 64 2.19 14.20 -8.82
C LYS A 64 2.58 12.73 -8.68
N LEU A 65 2.50 12.19 -7.45
CA LEU A 65 2.80 10.78 -7.17
C LEU A 65 1.65 9.88 -7.67
N GLY A 66 1.91 9.13 -8.74
CA GLY A 66 0.97 8.16 -9.33
C GLY A 66 0.87 6.82 -8.59
N LEU A 67 1.16 6.78 -7.29
CA LEU A 67 1.13 5.53 -6.50
C LEU A 67 -0.29 5.13 -6.04
N ARG A 68 -1.24 6.02 -6.26
CA ARG A 68 -2.67 5.80 -6.00
C ARG A 68 -3.35 5.57 -7.34
N GLU A 69 -2.98 4.51 -8.05
CA GLU A 69 -3.70 4.15 -9.28
C GLU A 69 -5.15 3.84 -8.92
N GLU A 70 -6.06 4.59 -9.56
CA GLU A 70 -7.48 4.30 -9.60
C GLU A 70 -7.66 2.90 -10.20
N HIS A 71 -8.09 1.94 -9.39
CA HIS A 71 -8.69 0.72 -9.92
C HIS A 71 -9.99 1.09 -10.65
N GLY A 72 -9.87 1.45 -11.93
CA GLY A 72 -10.97 1.91 -12.77
C GLY A 72 -10.77 1.54 -14.23
N THR A 73 -11.20 0.32 -14.57
CA THR A 73 -11.69 -0.10 -15.91
C THR A 73 -10.74 0.03 -17.11
N GLY A 74 -9.98 -1.03 -17.36
CA GLY A 74 -9.66 -1.45 -18.71
C GLY A 74 -10.52 -2.66 -19.05
N ASP A 75 -11.47 -2.50 -19.97
CA ASP A 75 -12.03 -3.60 -20.76
C ASP A 75 -12.08 -3.12 -22.21
N GLY A 76 -11.41 -3.89 -23.07
CA GLY A 76 -11.54 -3.84 -24.52
C GLY A 76 -12.45 -4.94 -25.03
#